data_AF-A0A817BAD6-F1
#
_entry.id   AF-A0A817BAD6-F1
#
_cell.length_a   1.000
_cell.length_b   1.000
_cell.length_c   1.000
_cell.angle_alpha   90.00
_cell.angle_beta   90.00
_cell.angle_gamma   90.00
#
_symmetry.space_group_name_H-M   'P 1'
#
loop_
_entity.id
_entity.type
_entity.pdbx_description
1 polymer ?
#
loop_
_entity_poly.entity_id
_entity_poly.type
_entity_poly.pdbx_seq_one_letter_code
_entity_poly.pdbx_strand_id
1 'polypeptide(L)'
;MFFVFLIGIDLIDPDDPSYQAENELYNAAQSIESAAKKLSSLKPRRKIKEINKNLNFDEQILEAAKFIMNATSELITAATSAQKELVDQGKLSSKSNSDAHGQWSQGLISAARYVASACHVLCDAANELVQGHGTEEKLISSAKQVSSNTAALLVACKVKADFMSQSMTRLQNASNAVKRAADTLVRAAQQNTDMQQEEKHIEVSTRLVPGIAQEIKCKEAILTKERELDEARNRLKAIRLAKYGHNEQESNDST
;
A
#
# COMPACT_ATOMS: atom_id res chain seq x y z
N MET A 1 -35.00 -8.92 49.63
CA MET A 1 -35.16 -10.08 48.73
C MET A 1 -34.85 -9.58 47.33
N PHE A 2 -33.56 -9.55 47.04
CA PHE A 2 -32.91 -10.42 46.05
C PHE A 2 -33.15 -9.90 44.63
N PHE A 3 -32.25 -9.08 44.10
CA PHE A 3 -31.02 -9.46 43.39
C PHE A 3 -31.28 -9.78 41.91
N VAL A 4 -30.68 -8.93 41.07
CA VAL A 4 -30.13 -9.22 39.75
C VAL A 4 -31.13 -9.37 38.60
N PHE A 5 -31.57 -8.21 38.12
CA PHE A 5 -31.72 -7.99 36.69
C PHE A 5 -30.30 -7.85 36.11
N LEU A 6 -30.05 -8.48 34.95
CA LEU A 6 -28.82 -8.44 34.14
C LEU A 6 -27.62 -9.28 34.63
N ILE A 7 -27.60 -10.58 34.27
CA ILE A 7 -26.36 -11.31 33.99
C ILE A 7 -26.33 -11.54 32.49
N GLY A 8 -25.24 -11.13 31.82
CA GLY A 8 -24.85 -11.70 30.53
C GLY A 8 -24.76 -10.76 29.34
N ILE A 9 -24.62 -9.44 29.53
CA ILE A 9 -23.96 -8.63 28.51
C ILE A 9 -22.52 -8.53 28.99
N ASP A 10 -21.63 -9.34 28.43
CA ASP A 10 -20.19 -9.12 28.56
C ASP A 10 -19.94 -7.66 28.19
N LEU A 11 -19.63 -6.83 29.18
CA LEU A 11 -19.17 -5.47 28.99
C LEU A 11 -17.81 -5.60 28.29
N ILE A 12 -17.84 -5.65 26.96
CA ILE A 12 -16.66 -5.49 26.12
C ILE A 12 -16.10 -4.13 26.47
N ASP A 13 -14.94 -4.13 27.13
CA ASP A 13 -14.25 -2.91 27.52
C ASP A 13 -13.81 -2.18 26.24
N PRO A 14 -14.31 -0.96 25.95
CA PRO A 14 -13.91 -0.21 24.76
C PRO A 14 -12.42 0.15 24.74
N ASP A 15 -11.75 0.09 25.90
CA ASP A 15 -10.32 0.30 26.02
C ASP A 15 -9.50 -1.00 25.92
N ASP A 16 -10.15 -2.16 25.71
CA ASP A 16 -9.45 -3.42 25.47
C ASP A 16 -8.62 -3.35 24.17
N PRO A 17 -7.31 -3.66 24.22
CA PRO A 17 -6.47 -3.62 23.04
C PRO A 17 -6.97 -4.53 21.91
N SER A 18 -7.64 -5.66 22.21
CA SER A 18 -8.17 -6.56 21.18
C SER A 18 -9.36 -5.94 20.46
N TYR A 19 -10.27 -5.32 21.21
CA TYR A 19 -11.41 -4.57 20.65
C TYR A 19 -10.94 -3.40 19.76
N GLN A 20 -9.96 -2.62 20.21
CA GLN A 20 -9.40 -1.52 19.43
C GLN A 20 -8.78 -1.99 18.11
N ALA A 21 -8.03 -3.09 18.13
CA ALA A 21 -7.43 -3.65 16.92
C ALA A 21 -8.48 -4.23 15.96
N GLU A 22 -9.53 -4.88 16.47
CA GLU A 22 -10.61 -5.39 15.62
C GLU A 22 -11.35 -4.24 14.94
N ASN A 23 -11.69 -3.19 15.69
CA ASN A 23 -12.34 -2.00 15.16
C ASN A 23 -11.48 -1.29 14.11
N GLU A 24 -10.17 -1.17 14.33
CA GLU A 24 -9.26 -0.57 13.34
C GLU A 24 -9.15 -1.42 12.07
N LEU A 25 -9.05 -2.75 12.18
CA LEU A 25 -9.04 -3.63 11.00
C LEU A 25 -10.33 -3.51 10.20
N TYR A 26 -11.48 -3.38 10.88
CA TYR A 26 -12.75 -3.12 10.23
C TYR A 26 -12.77 -1.77 9.50
N ASN A 27 -12.29 -0.70 10.14
CA ASN A 27 -12.16 0.61 9.52
C ASN A 27 -11.23 0.59 8.30
N ALA A 28 -10.10 -0.12 8.40
CA ALA A 28 -9.18 -0.32 7.30
C ALA A 28 -9.85 -1.06 6.12
N ALA A 29 -10.62 -2.11 6.40
CA ALA A 29 -11.37 -2.85 5.38
C ALA A 29 -12.37 -1.94 4.63
N GLN A 30 -13.18 -1.18 5.36
CA GLN A 30 -14.12 -0.22 4.76
C GLN A 30 -13.42 0.84 3.91
N SER A 31 -12.29 1.34 4.41
CA SER A 31 -11.47 2.35 3.73
C SER A 31 -10.92 1.83 2.40
N ILE A 32 -10.43 0.58 2.39
CA ILE A 32 -9.94 -0.10 1.18
C ILE A 32 -11.08 -0.38 0.21
N GLU A 33 -12.25 -0.83 0.70
CA GLU A 33 -13.42 -1.08 -0.15
C GLU A 33 -13.89 0.21 -0.84
N SER A 34 -13.91 1.34 -0.12
CA SER A 34 -14.23 2.65 -0.69
C SER A 34 -13.26 3.04 -1.80
N ALA A 35 -11.96 2.86 -1.58
CA ALA A 35 -10.95 3.09 -2.61
C ALA A 35 -11.10 2.13 -3.81
N ALA A 36 -11.44 0.85 -3.57
CA ALA A 36 -11.70 -0.13 -4.63
C ALA A 36 -12.93 0.25 -5.48
N LYS A 37 -13.99 0.78 -4.85
CA LYS A 37 -15.17 1.32 -5.53
C LYS A 37 -14.83 2.53 -6.38
N LYS A 38 -14.04 3.47 -5.85
CA LYS A 38 -13.52 4.62 -6.60
C LYS A 38 -12.74 4.16 -7.83
N LEU A 39 -11.83 3.20 -7.66
CA LEU A 39 -11.03 2.65 -8.75
C LEU A 39 -11.89 1.94 -9.83
N SER A 40 -12.98 1.29 -9.41
CA SER A 40 -13.89 0.56 -10.32
C SER A 40 -14.70 1.47 -11.23
N SER A 41 -14.97 2.71 -10.80
CA SER A 41 -15.71 3.70 -11.60
C SER A 41 -14.81 4.49 -12.57
N LEU A 42 -13.49 4.34 -12.46
CA LEU A 42 -12.55 5.03 -13.35
C LEU A 42 -12.60 4.47 -14.77
N LYS A 43 -12.48 5.37 -15.73
CA LYS A 43 -12.37 5.05 -17.15
C LYS A 43 -11.09 5.68 -17.73
N PRO A 44 -10.36 4.94 -18.59
CA PRO A 44 -9.23 5.50 -19.33
C PRO A 44 -9.62 6.74 -20.13
N ARG A 45 -8.68 7.67 -20.29
CA ARG A 45 -8.91 8.89 -21.06
C ARG A 45 -8.99 8.59 -22.57
N ARG A 46 -10.18 8.73 -23.17
CA ARG A 46 -10.36 8.63 -24.64
C ARG A 46 -9.81 9.87 -25.36
N LYS A 47 -8.55 9.86 -25.83
CA LYS A 47 -8.05 10.84 -26.82
C LYS A 47 -8.13 10.25 -28.23
N ILE A 48 -8.74 10.99 -29.16
CA ILE A 48 -9.11 10.54 -30.51
C ILE A 48 -7.91 10.25 -31.45
N LYS A 49 -6.66 10.57 -31.06
CA LYS A 49 -5.48 10.46 -31.94
C LYS A 49 -4.44 9.40 -31.56
N GLU A 50 -4.48 8.80 -30.36
CA GLU A 50 -3.48 7.82 -29.87
C GLU A 50 -4.15 6.51 -29.40
N ILE A 51 -5.30 6.18 -29.99
CA ILE A 51 -6.35 5.37 -29.36
C ILE A 51 -5.92 3.94 -29.01
N ASN A 52 -5.05 3.26 -29.76
CA ASN A 52 -4.95 1.80 -29.61
C ASN A 52 -3.91 1.29 -28.60
N LYS A 53 -2.71 1.89 -28.51
CA LYS A 53 -1.66 1.38 -27.60
C LYS A 53 -1.88 1.85 -26.15
N ASN A 54 -2.20 3.13 -25.96
CA ASN A 54 -2.32 3.74 -24.63
C ASN A 54 -3.57 3.26 -23.88
N LEU A 55 -4.70 3.03 -24.57
CA LEU A 55 -5.89 2.49 -23.91
C LEU A 55 -5.66 1.08 -23.35
N ASN A 56 -4.91 0.23 -24.05
CA ASN A 56 -4.57 -1.10 -23.57
C ASN A 56 -3.70 -1.05 -22.32
N PHE A 57 -2.73 -0.13 -22.27
CA PHE A 57 -1.92 0.09 -21.06
C PHE A 57 -2.77 0.61 -19.89
N ASP A 58 -3.57 1.65 -20.11
CA ASP A 58 -4.43 2.24 -19.06
C ASP A 58 -5.41 1.20 -18.48
N GLU A 59 -6.00 0.35 -19.34
CA GLU A 59 -6.87 -0.75 -18.91
C GLU A 59 -6.13 -1.80 -18.10
N GLN A 60 -4.92 -2.21 -18.53
CA GLN A 60 -4.07 -3.12 -17.78
C GLN A 60 -3.69 -2.57 -16.40
N ILE A 61 -3.38 -1.27 -16.30
CA ILE A 61 -3.09 -0.62 -15.02
C ILE A 61 -4.32 -0.62 -14.11
N LEU A 62 -5.49 -0.26 -14.63
CA LEU A 62 -6.72 -0.27 -13.83
C LEU A 62 -7.08 -1.68 -13.36
N GLU A 63 -6.94 -2.69 -14.21
CA GLU A 63 -7.20 -4.08 -13.85
C GLU A 63 -6.22 -4.57 -12.78
N ALA A 64 -4.92 -4.31 -12.96
CA ALA A 64 -3.90 -4.69 -11.98
C ALA A 64 -4.13 -3.99 -10.63
N ALA A 65 -4.44 -2.70 -10.63
CA ALA A 65 -4.76 -1.96 -9.42
C ALA A 65 -6.02 -2.51 -8.73
N LYS A 66 -7.08 -2.87 -9.48
CA LYS A 66 -8.28 -3.52 -8.91
C LYS A 66 -7.95 -4.86 -8.28
N PHE A 67 -7.10 -5.65 -8.93
CA PHE A 67 -6.66 -6.93 -8.40
C PHE A 67 -5.86 -6.76 -7.10
N ILE A 68 -4.97 -5.76 -7.01
CA ILE A 68 -4.27 -5.40 -5.76
C ILE A 68 -5.27 -5.04 -4.66
N MET A 69 -6.27 -4.20 -4.95
CA MET A 69 -7.27 -3.76 -3.97
C MET A 69 -8.11 -4.93 -3.44
N ASN A 70 -8.53 -5.83 -4.34
CA ASN A 70 -9.28 -7.03 -3.96
C ASN A 70 -8.45 -7.98 -3.09
N ALA A 71 -7.22 -8.27 -3.50
CA ALA A 71 -6.32 -9.11 -2.71
C ALA A 71 -5.99 -8.49 -1.35
N THR A 72 -5.90 -7.16 -1.27
CA THR A 72 -5.66 -6.45 0.00
C THR A 72 -6.90 -6.48 0.90
N SER A 73 -8.10 -6.41 0.33
CA SER A 73 -9.36 -6.57 1.09
C SER A 73 -9.48 -7.97 1.68
N GLU A 74 -9.13 -9.00 0.90
CA GLU A 74 -9.08 -10.39 1.37
C GLU A 74 -8.03 -10.55 2.49
N LEU A 75 -6.87 -9.91 2.34
CA LEU A 75 -5.81 -9.91 3.35
C LEU A 75 -6.29 -9.33 4.69
N ILE A 76 -6.94 -8.16 4.67
CA ILE A 76 -7.45 -7.54 5.91
C ILE A 76 -8.52 -8.43 6.55
N THR A 77 -9.42 -9.00 5.75
CA THR A 77 -10.46 -9.93 6.24
C THR A 77 -9.83 -11.18 6.89
N ALA A 78 -8.78 -11.73 6.29
CA ALA A 78 -8.03 -12.84 6.85
C ALA A 78 -7.27 -12.44 8.13
N ALA A 79 -6.75 -11.22 8.20
CA ALA A 79 -6.09 -10.68 9.39
C ALA A 79 -7.07 -10.53 10.56
N THR A 80 -8.27 -10.00 10.30
CA THR A 80 -9.36 -9.94 11.29
C THR A 80 -9.75 -11.33 11.77
N SER A 81 -9.87 -12.30 10.86
CA SER A 81 -10.18 -13.69 11.23
C SER A 81 -9.09 -14.30 12.11
N ALA A 82 -7.81 -14.06 11.78
CA ALA A 82 -6.68 -14.54 12.57
C ALA A 82 -6.63 -13.89 13.96
N GLN A 83 -6.92 -12.59 14.07
CA GLN A 83 -7.03 -11.91 15.34
C GLN A 83 -8.18 -12.49 16.19
N LYS A 84 -9.35 -12.69 15.58
CA LYS A 84 -10.52 -13.25 16.26
C LYS A 84 -10.26 -14.66 16.78
N GLU A 85 -9.63 -15.52 15.99
CA GLU A 85 -9.21 -16.86 16.44
C GLU A 85 -8.29 -16.80 17.68
N LEU A 86 -7.43 -15.78 17.78
CA LEU A 86 -6.57 -15.59 18.94
C LEU A 86 -7.33 -15.11 20.19
N VAL A 87 -8.37 -14.29 20.01
CA VAL A 87 -9.29 -13.91 21.09
C VAL A 87 -10.04 -15.15 21.59
N ASP A 88 -10.62 -15.94 20.67
CA ASP A 88 -11.40 -17.13 20.99
C ASP A 88 -10.55 -18.22 21.69
N GLN A 89 -9.27 -18.33 21.34
CA GLN A 89 -8.31 -19.22 22.02
C GLN A 89 -7.88 -18.71 23.41
N GLY A 90 -8.37 -17.54 23.84
CA GLY A 90 -7.98 -16.90 25.09
C GLY A 90 -6.55 -16.33 25.10
N LYS A 91 -5.83 -16.40 23.97
CA LYS A 91 -4.45 -15.91 23.82
C LYS A 91 -4.36 -14.37 23.89
N LEU A 92 -5.50 -13.69 23.73
CA LEU A 92 -5.65 -12.23 23.81
C LEU A 92 -6.62 -11.79 24.92
N SER A 93 -6.92 -12.65 25.92
CA SER A 93 -7.93 -12.33 26.94
C SER A 93 -7.56 -11.11 27.80
N SER A 94 -8.54 -10.29 28.18
CA SER A 94 -8.38 -9.07 29.00
C SER A 94 -7.68 -9.31 30.36
N LYS A 95 -7.77 -10.52 30.94
CA LYS A 95 -7.01 -10.91 32.15
C LYS A 95 -5.49 -10.99 31.92
N SER A 96 -5.07 -10.99 30.66
CA SER A 96 -3.68 -10.98 30.21
C SER A 96 -3.24 -9.61 29.67
N ASN A 97 -3.92 -8.52 30.08
CA ASN A 97 -3.52 -7.10 29.90
C ASN A 97 -2.10 -6.88 30.42
N SER A 98 -1.17 -7.36 29.63
CA SER A 98 0.26 -7.24 29.76
C SER A 98 0.67 -6.25 28.70
N ASP A 99 1.67 -5.42 29.01
CA ASP A 99 2.19 -4.42 28.10
C ASP A 99 2.54 -5.01 26.72
N ALA A 100 2.92 -6.30 26.68
CA ALA A 100 3.21 -7.05 25.47
C ALA A 100 1.99 -7.27 24.54
N HIS A 101 0.78 -7.47 25.07
CA HIS A 101 -0.44 -7.57 24.25
C HIS A 101 -0.82 -6.19 23.70
N GLY A 102 -0.82 -5.17 24.56
CA GLY A 102 -1.05 -3.78 24.15
C GLY A 102 -0.12 -3.35 23.01
N GLN A 103 1.18 -3.59 23.15
CA GLN A 103 2.18 -3.29 22.12
C GLN A 103 1.94 -4.07 20.82
N TRP A 104 1.60 -5.36 20.91
CA TRP A 104 1.28 -6.16 19.73
C TRP A 104 0.04 -5.62 18.99
N SER A 105 -1.02 -5.29 19.74
CA SER A 105 -2.25 -4.70 19.19
C SER A 105 -1.96 -3.36 18.51
N GLN A 106 -1.17 -2.47 19.13
CA GLN A 106 -0.76 -1.22 18.51
C GLN A 106 0.09 -1.43 17.24
N GLY A 107 0.95 -2.44 17.23
CA GLY A 107 1.68 -2.87 16.04
C GLY A 107 0.74 -3.33 14.91
N LEU A 108 -0.31 -4.07 15.25
CA LEU A 108 -1.32 -4.53 14.30
C LEU A 108 -2.17 -3.37 13.74
N ILE A 109 -2.64 -2.48 14.63
CA ILE A 109 -3.40 -1.25 14.31
C ILE A 109 -2.61 -0.37 13.35
N SER A 110 -1.35 -0.07 13.69
CA SER A 110 -0.49 0.78 12.86
C SER A 110 -0.22 0.15 11.49
N ALA A 111 0.04 -1.16 11.42
CA ALA A 111 0.21 -1.87 10.16
C ALA A 111 -1.07 -1.80 9.29
N ALA A 112 -2.25 -2.00 9.88
CA ALA A 112 -3.53 -1.89 9.19
C ALA A 112 -3.76 -0.48 8.60
N ARG A 113 -3.49 0.58 9.38
CA ARG A 113 -3.56 1.98 8.91
C ARG A 113 -2.62 2.24 7.74
N TYR A 114 -1.38 1.75 7.81
CA TYR A 114 -0.43 1.92 6.72
C TYR A 114 -0.87 1.17 5.45
N VAL A 115 -1.50 0.00 5.57
CA VAL A 115 -2.07 -0.72 4.43
C VAL A 115 -3.20 0.10 3.79
N ALA A 116 -4.17 0.57 4.59
CA ALA A 116 -5.28 1.38 4.09
C ALA A 116 -4.79 2.67 3.40
N SER A 117 -3.85 3.39 4.03
CA SER A 117 -3.23 4.59 3.46
C SER A 117 -2.53 4.30 2.14
N ALA A 118 -1.74 3.23 2.05
CA ALA A 118 -1.06 2.85 0.80
C ALA A 118 -2.05 2.50 -0.31
N CYS A 119 -3.18 1.88 0.02
CA CYS A 119 -4.25 1.57 -0.94
C CYS A 119 -4.88 2.85 -1.53
N HIS A 120 -5.11 3.88 -0.71
CA HIS A 120 -5.56 5.19 -1.19
C HIS A 120 -4.55 5.83 -2.13
N VAL A 121 -3.26 5.85 -1.73
CA VAL A 121 -2.19 6.41 -2.56
C VAL A 121 -2.07 5.66 -3.90
N LEU A 122 -2.21 4.33 -3.91
CA LEU A 122 -2.24 3.54 -5.14
C LEU A 122 -3.45 3.88 -6.02
N CYS A 123 -4.64 3.99 -5.43
CA CYS A 123 -5.85 4.36 -6.15
C CYS A 123 -5.73 5.73 -6.81
N ASP A 124 -5.17 6.70 -6.09
CA ASP A 124 -4.95 8.05 -6.61
C ASP A 124 -3.86 8.07 -7.68
N ALA A 125 -2.75 7.35 -7.49
CA ALA A 125 -1.69 7.24 -8.49
C ALA A 125 -2.19 6.57 -9.79
N ALA A 126 -2.99 5.49 -9.67
CA ALA A 126 -3.61 4.83 -10.81
C ALA A 126 -4.58 5.78 -11.53
N ASN A 127 -5.42 6.51 -10.79
CA ASN A 127 -6.33 7.49 -11.36
C ASN A 127 -5.59 8.62 -12.10
N GLU A 128 -4.61 9.23 -11.46
CA GLU A 128 -3.82 10.30 -12.07
C GLU A 128 -3.16 9.84 -13.36
N LEU A 129 -2.56 8.62 -13.37
CA LEU A 129 -1.89 8.08 -14.55
C LEU A 129 -2.86 7.88 -15.72
N VAL A 130 -4.00 7.23 -15.50
CA VAL A 130 -4.97 6.94 -16.59
C VAL A 130 -5.71 8.18 -17.09
N GLN A 131 -5.74 9.24 -16.29
CA GLN A 131 -6.21 10.56 -16.73
C GLN A 131 -5.12 11.36 -17.45
N GLY A 132 -3.85 10.93 -17.38
CA GLY A 132 -2.69 11.57 -18.00
C GLY A 132 -2.07 12.70 -17.19
N HIS A 133 -2.30 12.73 -15.87
CA HIS A 133 -1.74 13.72 -14.93
C HIS A 133 -0.70 13.11 -13.97
N GLY A 134 -0.61 11.78 -13.92
CA GLY A 134 0.31 11.03 -13.08
C GLY A 134 1.52 10.52 -13.83
N THR A 135 2.46 9.92 -13.10
CA THR A 135 3.65 9.29 -13.67
C THR A 135 3.72 7.81 -13.31
N GLU A 136 4.34 7.03 -14.19
CA GLU A 136 4.58 5.60 -14.00
C GLU A 136 5.41 5.34 -12.73
N GLU A 137 6.36 6.21 -12.38
CA GLU A 137 7.18 6.06 -11.17
C GLU A 137 6.35 6.24 -9.89
N LYS A 138 5.39 7.16 -9.87
CA LYS A 138 4.48 7.34 -8.72
C LYS A 138 3.62 6.08 -8.56
N LEU A 139 3.09 5.55 -9.66
CA LEU A 139 2.33 4.30 -9.66
C LEU A 139 3.18 3.12 -9.14
N ILE A 140 4.40 2.93 -9.68
CA ILE A 140 5.33 1.88 -9.27
C ILE A 140 5.66 1.98 -7.78
N SER A 141 5.95 3.19 -7.28
CA SER A 141 6.27 3.44 -5.88
C SER A 141 5.09 3.08 -4.97
N SER A 142 3.88 3.52 -5.34
CA SER A 142 2.66 3.24 -4.57
C SER A 142 2.34 1.73 -4.50
N ALA A 143 2.49 0.99 -5.61
CA ALA A 143 2.27 -0.45 -5.64
C ALA A 143 3.28 -1.22 -4.76
N LYS A 144 4.56 -0.83 -4.80
CA LYS A 144 5.59 -1.39 -3.91
C LYS A 144 5.28 -1.10 -2.44
N GLN A 145 4.76 0.08 -2.13
CA GLN A 145 4.37 0.44 -0.78
C GLN A 145 3.20 -0.41 -0.26
N VAL A 146 2.19 -0.68 -1.10
CA VAL A 146 1.10 -1.61 -0.74
C VAL A 146 1.65 -3.01 -0.45
N SER A 147 2.52 -3.54 -1.31
CA SER A 147 3.14 -4.86 -1.07
C SER A 147 3.99 -4.89 0.20
N SER A 148 4.74 -3.83 0.49
CA SER A 148 5.57 -3.75 1.69
C SER A 148 4.72 -3.67 2.97
N ASN A 149 3.69 -2.83 2.97
CA ASN A 149 2.82 -2.64 4.14
C ASN A 149 1.98 -3.88 4.43
N THR A 150 1.50 -4.57 3.39
CA THR A 150 0.78 -5.84 3.56
C THR A 150 1.67 -6.98 4.06
N ALA A 151 2.94 -7.01 3.65
CA ALA A 151 3.93 -7.93 4.23
C ALA A 151 4.22 -7.60 5.70
N ALA A 152 4.32 -6.32 6.06
CA ALA A 152 4.48 -5.91 7.46
C ALA A 152 3.27 -6.31 8.31
N LEU A 153 2.05 -6.13 7.81
CA LEU A 153 0.83 -6.58 8.49
C LEU A 153 0.81 -8.11 8.69
N LEU A 154 1.17 -8.88 7.66
CA LEU A 154 1.33 -10.33 7.78
C LEU A 154 2.32 -10.71 8.88
N VAL A 155 3.48 -10.04 8.94
CA VAL A 155 4.49 -10.29 9.98
C VAL A 155 3.94 -9.94 11.37
N ALA A 156 3.22 -8.82 11.51
CA ALA A 156 2.57 -8.45 12.77
C ALA A 156 1.59 -9.52 13.25
N CYS A 157 0.75 -10.07 12.36
CA CYS A 157 -0.17 -11.16 12.70
C CYS A 157 0.57 -12.44 13.12
N LYS A 158 1.70 -12.78 12.48
CA LYS A 158 2.48 -13.99 12.78
C LYS A 158 3.05 -14.06 14.20
N VAL A 159 3.24 -12.92 14.87
CA VAL A 159 3.86 -12.89 16.21
C VAL A 159 3.05 -13.67 17.24
N LYS A 160 1.72 -13.67 17.12
CA LYS A 160 0.81 -14.34 18.06
C LYS A 160 0.00 -15.47 17.42
N ALA A 161 -0.14 -15.48 16.09
CA ALA A 161 -0.92 -16.48 15.36
C ALA A 161 -0.30 -17.89 15.39
N ASP A 162 -1.15 -18.90 15.38
CA ASP A 162 -0.72 -20.27 15.07
C ASP A 162 -0.48 -20.38 13.56
N PHE A 163 0.74 -20.75 13.17
CA PHE A 163 1.13 -20.86 11.76
C PHE A 163 0.31 -21.93 11.00
N MET A 164 -0.24 -22.92 11.70
CA MET A 164 -1.04 -23.97 11.08
C MET A 164 -2.54 -23.64 10.99
N SER A 165 -2.97 -22.47 11.46
CA SER A 165 -4.38 -22.10 11.40
C SER A 165 -4.84 -21.81 9.96
N GLN A 166 -6.13 -22.05 9.71
CA GLN A 166 -6.71 -21.80 8.40
C GLN A 166 -6.72 -20.29 8.08
N SER A 167 -7.01 -19.44 9.07
CA SER A 167 -6.96 -17.97 8.93
C SER A 167 -5.55 -17.49 8.55
N MET A 168 -4.51 -18.02 9.19
CA MET A 168 -3.11 -17.65 8.93
C MET A 168 -2.65 -18.10 7.53
N THR A 169 -3.09 -19.28 7.10
CA THR A 169 -2.85 -19.78 5.73
C THR A 169 -3.52 -18.88 4.70
N ARG A 170 -4.78 -18.48 4.92
CA ARG A 170 -5.50 -17.52 4.05
C ARG A 170 -4.79 -16.17 4.01
N LEU A 171 -4.35 -15.66 5.16
CA LEU A 171 -3.63 -14.39 5.27
C LEU A 171 -2.33 -14.41 4.46
N GLN A 172 -1.56 -15.50 4.56
CA GLN A 172 -0.33 -15.68 3.80
C GLN A 172 -0.59 -15.74 2.28
N ASN A 173 -1.64 -16.45 1.87
CA ASN A 173 -2.03 -16.55 0.46
C ASN A 173 -2.45 -15.20 -0.12
N ALA A 174 -3.27 -14.43 0.62
CA ALA A 174 -3.68 -13.10 0.24
C ALA A 174 -2.47 -12.14 0.14
N SER A 175 -1.53 -12.19 1.10
CA SER A 175 -0.30 -11.38 1.05
C SER A 175 0.57 -11.71 -0.17
N ASN A 176 0.70 -13.00 -0.50
CA ASN A 176 1.40 -13.43 -1.70
C ASN A 176 0.66 -13.02 -2.99
N ALA A 177 -0.68 -12.98 -2.97
CA ALA A 177 -1.46 -12.46 -4.09
C ALA A 177 -1.23 -10.96 -4.30
N VAL A 178 -1.24 -10.15 -3.22
CA VAL A 178 -0.90 -8.73 -3.27
C VAL A 178 0.50 -8.51 -3.84
N LYS A 179 1.50 -9.26 -3.37
CA LYS A 179 2.87 -9.16 -3.89
C LYS A 179 2.95 -9.44 -5.40
N ARG A 180 2.36 -10.55 -5.85
CA ARG A 180 2.35 -10.92 -7.28
C ARG A 180 1.63 -9.87 -8.14
N ALA A 181 0.53 -9.33 -7.62
CA ALA A 181 -0.24 -8.29 -8.28
C ALA A 181 0.59 -7.00 -8.44
N ALA A 182 1.24 -6.57 -7.36
CA ALA A 182 2.13 -5.41 -7.35
C ALA A 182 3.31 -5.60 -8.31
N ASP A 183 3.96 -6.76 -8.30
CA ASP A 183 5.08 -7.06 -9.21
C ASP A 183 4.64 -7.05 -10.67
N THR A 184 3.44 -7.54 -10.96
CA THR A 184 2.87 -7.52 -12.32
C THR A 184 2.59 -6.09 -12.79
N LEU A 185 2.00 -5.25 -11.92
CA LEU A 185 1.76 -3.84 -12.20
C LEU A 185 3.06 -3.07 -12.43
N VAL A 186 4.07 -3.31 -11.59
CA VAL A 186 5.39 -2.67 -11.72
C VAL A 186 6.04 -3.04 -13.05
N ARG A 187 5.98 -4.31 -13.44
CA ARG A 187 6.49 -4.77 -14.74
C ARG A 187 5.76 -4.10 -15.90
N ALA A 188 4.43 -4.04 -15.86
CA ALA A 188 3.64 -3.40 -16.91
C ALA A 188 4.00 -1.91 -17.05
N ALA A 189 4.10 -1.19 -15.92
CA ALA A 189 4.48 0.22 -15.89
C ALA A 189 5.90 0.45 -16.45
N GLN A 190 6.88 -0.38 -16.05
CA GLN A 190 8.25 -0.26 -16.54
C GLN A 190 8.36 -0.55 -18.05
N GLN A 191 7.70 -1.59 -18.53
CA GLN A 191 7.68 -1.92 -19.96
C GLN A 191 7.13 -0.77 -20.80
N ASN A 192 6.09 -0.09 -20.31
CA ASN A 192 5.53 1.08 -20.99
C ASN A 192 6.51 2.26 -21.01
N THR A 193 7.22 2.52 -19.90
CA THR A 193 8.27 3.55 -19.84
C THR A 193 9.40 3.25 -20.84
N ASP A 194 9.86 2.01 -20.92
CA ASP A 194 10.95 1.61 -21.82
C ASP A 194 10.53 1.77 -23.30
N MET A 195 9.32 1.33 -23.65
CA MET A 195 8.76 1.51 -25.00
C MET A 195 8.63 2.98 -25.40
N GLN A 196 8.18 3.85 -24.49
CA GLN A 196 8.10 5.30 -24.75
C GLN A 196 9.48 5.93 -24.94
N GLN A 197 10.51 5.44 -24.26
CA GLN A 197 11.89 5.93 -24.42
C GLN A 197 12.47 5.49 -25.77
N GLU A 198 12.23 4.25 -26.20
CA GLU A 198 12.66 3.75 -27.51
C GLU A 198 12.01 4.53 -28.66
N GLU A 199 10.69 4.82 -28.58
CA GLU A 199 9.99 5.63 -29.58
C GLU A 199 10.59 7.05 -29.69
N LYS A 200 10.91 7.69 -28.55
CA LYS A 200 11.57 9.01 -28.53
C LYS A 200 12.98 8.98 -29.12
N HIS A 201 13.75 7.91 -28.87
CA HIS A 201 15.10 7.77 -29.41
C HIS A 201 15.10 7.65 -30.95
N ILE A 202 14.11 6.96 -31.51
CA ILE A 202 13.94 6.81 -32.96
C ILE A 202 13.61 8.15 -33.64
N GLU A 203 12.75 8.99 -33.04
CA GLU A 203 12.42 10.32 -33.58
C GLU A 203 13.61 11.30 -33.57
N VAL A 204 14.47 11.24 -32.55
CA VAL A 204 15.64 12.12 -32.45
C VAL A 204 16.69 11.79 -33.52
N SER A 205 16.83 10.51 -33.90
CA SER A 205 17.81 10.07 -34.90
C SER A 205 17.50 10.57 -36.32
N THR A 206 16.26 10.97 -36.60
CA THR A 206 15.84 11.39 -37.97
C THR A 206 16.09 12.88 -38.28
N ARG A 207 16.44 13.71 -37.29
CA ARG A 207 16.77 15.13 -37.48
C ARG A 207 18.26 15.36 -37.29
N LEU A 208 19.03 15.33 -38.39
CA LEU A 208 20.44 15.72 -38.38
C LEU A 208 20.59 17.21 -38.01
N VAL A 209 20.99 17.48 -36.77
CA VAL A 209 21.45 18.79 -36.26
C VAL A 209 22.97 18.69 -36.05
N PRO A 210 23.77 19.77 -36.23
CA PRO A 210 25.24 19.70 -36.17
C PRO A 210 25.77 19.10 -34.86
N GLY A 211 26.68 18.12 -34.97
CA GLY A 211 27.04 17.19 -33.89
C GLY A 211 27.51 17.80 -32.57
N ILE A 212 28.21 18.93 -32.59
CA ILE A 212 28.74 19.57 -31.38
C ILE A 212 27.63 20.19 -30.52
N ALA A 213 26.65 20.85 -31.14
CA ALA A 213 25.53 21.45 -30.40
C ALA A 213 24.62 20.38 -29.77
N GLN A 214 24.47 19.23 -30.45
CA GLN A 214 23.74 18.09 -29.93
C GLN A 214 24.49 17.44 -28.75
N GLU A 215 25.81 17.27 -28.87
CA GLU A 215 26.64 16.73 -27.80
C GLU A 215 26.61 17.60 -26.55
N ILE A 216 26.71 18.93 -26.69
CA ILE A 216 26.60 19.87 -25.56
C ILE A 216 25.24 19.77 -24.90
N LYS A 217 24.14 19.73 -25.66
CA LYS A 217 22.78 19.54 -25.11
C LYS A 217 22.63 18.23 -24.35
N CYS A 218 23.19 17.13 -24.86
CA CYS A 218 23.17 15.84 -24.17
C CYS A 218 23.96 15.91 -22.86
N LYS A 219 25.16 16.51 -22.85
CA LYS A 219 25.96 16.68 -21.63
C LYS A 219 25.29 17.59 -20.61
N GLU A 220 24.66 18.68 -21.05
CA GLU A 220 23.86 19.56 -20.19
C GLU A 220 22.67 18.83 -19.56
N ALA A 221 21.96 18.01 -20.35
CA ALA A 221 20.87 17.19 -19.84
C ALA A 221 21.36 16.16 -18.81
N ILE A 222 22.52 15.53 -19.02
CA ILE A 222 23.13 14.60 -18.04
C ILE A 222 23.40 15.33 -16.72
N LEU A 223 24.12 16.45 -16.74
CA LEU A 223 24.46 17.21 -15.54
C LEU A 223 23.20 17.69 -14.78
N THR A 224 22.17 18.09 -15.52
CA THR A 224 20.88 18.50 -14.94
C THR A 224 20.21 17.32 -14.24
N LYS A 225 20.18 16.14 -14.88
CA LYS A 225 19.57 14.93 -14.31
C LYS A 225 20.33 14.39 -13.11
N GLU A 226 21.66 14.46 -13.10
CA GLU A 226 22.49 14.10 -11.94
C GLU A 226 22.16 14.97 -10.73
N ARG A 227 22.04 16.30 -10.92
CA ARG A 227 21.66 17.22 -9.85
C ARG A 227 20.24 16.94 -9.34
N GLU A 228 19.27 16.77 -10.24
CA GLU A 228 17.88 16.43 -9.87
C GLU A 228 17.81 15.11 -9.07
N LEU A 229 18.60 14.10 -9.46
CA LEU A 229 18.69 12.82 -8.78
C LEU A 229 19.21 12.98 -7.34
N ASP A 230 20.28 13.75 -7.15
CA ASP A 230 20.85 13.99 -5.82
C ASP A 230 19.91 14.79 -4.92
N GLU A 231 19.22 15.80 -5.47
CA GLU A 231 18.17 16.54 -4.75
C GLU A 231 17.03 15.61 -4.31
N ALA A 232 16.54 14.74 -5.22
CA ALA A 232 15.49 13.77 -4.90
C ALA A 232 15.93 12.76 -3.83
N ARG A 233 17.17 12.26 -3.89
CA ARG A 233 17.76 11.36 -2.88
C ARG A 233 17.84 12.03 -1.51
N ASN A 234 18.31 13.27 -1.46
CA ASN A 234 18.40 14.04 -0.23
C ASN A 234 17.02 14.29 0.39
N ARG A 235 16.02 14.62 -0.45
CA ARG A 235 14.63 14.79 -0.01
C ARG A 235 14.05 13.50 0.56
N LEU A 236 14.25 12.37 -0.10
CA LEU A 236 13.79 11.06 0.40
C LEU A 236 14.46 10.70 1.73
N LYS A 237 15.77 10.96 1.87
CA LYS A 237 16.50 10.74 3.13
C LYS A 237 15.92 11.60 4.26
N ALA A 238 15.63 12.87 4.00
CA ALA A 238 15.02 13.78 4.97
C ALA A 238 13.63 13.30 5.42
N ILE A 239 12.77 12.86 4.50
CA ILE A 239 11.44 12.32 4.82
C ILE A 239 11.56 11.07 5.71
N ARG A 240 12.50 10.16 5.37
CA ARG A 240 12.73 8.96 6.18
C ARG A 240 13.20 9.32 7.60
N LEU A 241 14.17 10.22 7.73
CA LEU A 241 14.66 10.67 9.03
C LEU A 241 13.55 11.33 9.87
N ALA A 242 12.72 12.18 9.27
CA ALA A 242 11.58 12.78 9.95
C ALA A 242 10.59 11.72 10.47
N LYS A 243 10.35 10.66 9.69
CA LYS A 243 9.50 9.55 10.11
C LYS A 243 10.07 8.77 11.30
N TYR A 244 11.39 8.58 11.37
CA TYR A 244 12.03 7.89 12.51
C TYR A 244 12.16 8.79 13.75
N GLY A 245 12.50 10.08 13.58
CA GLY A 245 12.62 11.02 14.68
C GLY A 245 11.29 11.37 15.36
N HIS A 246 10.18 11.35 14.61
CA HIS A 246 8.84 11.51 15.18
C HIS A 246 8.43 10.32 16.06
N ASN A 247 8.77 9.09 15.66
CA ASN A 247 8.51 7.89 16.46
C ASN A 247 9.31 7.86 17.78
N GLU A 248 10.50 8.48 17.85
CA GLU A 248 11.30 8.58 19.09
C GLU A 248 10.82 9.69 20.04
N GLN A 249 10.15 10.73 19.51
CA GLN A 249 9.57 11.79 20.33
C GLN A 249 8.22 11.39 20.96
N GLU A 250 7.36 10.65 20.24
CA GLU A 250 6.13 10.10 20.82
C GLU A 250 6.40 9.09 21.95
N SER A 251 7.52 8.36 21.92
CA SER A 251 7.92 7.47 23.02
C SER A 251 8.43 8.21 24.26
N ASN A 252 8.95 9.44 24.12
CA ASN A 252 9.53 10.21 25.22
C ASN A 252 8.52 11.14 25.91
N ASP A 253 7.41 11.51 25.26
CA ASP A 253 6.33 12.31 25.86
C ASP A 253 5.30 11.45 26.64
N SER A 254 5.47 10.12 26.64
CA SER A 254 4.60 9.16 27.34
C SER A 254 5.23 8.56 28.62
N THR A 255 6.36 9.11 29.09
CA THR A 255 7.05 8.72 30.35
C THR A 255 7.06 9.89 31.33
#